data_AF-A0A936MX24-F1
#
_entry.id   AF-A0A936MX24-F1
#
_cell.length_a   1.000
_cell.length_b   1.000
_cell.length_c   1.000
_cell.angle_alpha   90.00
_cell.angle_beta   90.00
_cell.angle_gamma   90.00
#
_symmetry.space_group_name_H-M   'P 1'
#
loop_
_entity.id
_entity.type
_entity.pdbx_description
1 polymer ?
#
loop_
_entity_poly.entity_id
_entity_poly.type
_entity_poly.pdbx_seq_one_letter_code
_entity_poly.pdbx_strand_id
1 'polypeptide(L)'
;MPIRMTPDDPQPRRSSPTPSRRGGGGGGGMGSLLPMLIGLLMKNPKLMLVMLVGFGLFYFLGGMKGCAGSGPGGDMISQLASFATGANFDPKLYDQAEVYEPLADNVKNPLPERVTLEKFCPPRLNQGQQGSCVAWASAYAARTIVQAKATGATPTTAEAFSPSYLYNQIKIENSDCQGSYIYRAMENMLDGGVLPFSRFAYTDQTCSKQPTDQERQQARQYRIKGFQRLTLGADEQRTDMLAMKQHLAQGSPIVIGMMVGGSFMQEMEGQEAWLPTERDYAQAGFGGHAMCVVGYDDYKFGDTGGFLIMNSWGPEWGRNGMAWVPYPVFDHFGKEAYAVYPQGEGVDVKPSSFDVRFGFVNNADKANIPLRSTGGNVFRTVSPIAKGTRFKVEVTNNTECYTYLFGEETDGSTYVLFPYTEKHSPYCGITGTRLFPSDHSLEADAVGSVDVMAVVVYNQPIDYRKLNDQLKASTAQGLAAKLQEVLGNELSTGVRFTDGETIGATGPADRNAVAVVLELEKR
;
A
#
# COMPACT_ATOMS: atom_id res chain seq x y z
N MET A 1 -23.56 25.81 1.19
CA MET A 1 -22.63 24.83 1.74
C MET A 1 -22.41 25.08 3.22
N PRO A 2 -23.36 24.65 4.08
CA PRO A 2 -23.28 24.73 5.53
C PRO A 2 -22.02 24.07 6.11
N ILE A 3 -21.51 23.04 5.43
CA ILE A 3 -20.23 22.40 5.73
C ILE A 3 -19.30 22.62 4.55
N ARG A 4 -18.12 23.20 4.79
CA ARG A 4 -17.08 23.40 3.77
C ARG A 4 -15.87 22.54 4.07
N MET A 5 -15.32 21.91 3.04
CA MET A 5 -13.98 21.31 3.12
C MET A 5 -12.94 22.43 2.98
N THR A 6 -12.03 22.51 3.95
CA THR A 6 -10.92 23.46 3.99
C THR A 6 -9.61 22.68 4.07
N PRO A 7 -8.56 23.05 3.32
CA PRO A 7 -7.27 22.34 3.41
C PRO A 7 -6.74 22.34 4.83
N ASP A 8 -6.25 21.20 5.33
CA ASP A 8 -5.68 21.11 6.67
C ASP A 8 -4.52 22.09 6.86
N ASP A 9 -4.28 22.52 8.10
CA ASP A 9 -3.11 23.33 8.39
C ASP A 9 -1.85 22.56 7.99
N PRO A 10 -0.85 23.21 7.34
CA PRO A 10 0.34 22.50 6.90
C PRO A 10 0.99 21.78 8.07
N GLN A 11 1.01 20.45 8.05
CA GLN A 11 1.69 19.69 9.08
C GLN A 11 3.17 20.10 9.09
N PRO A 12 3.77 20.33 10.27
CA PRO A 12 5.19 20.65 10.35
C PRO A 12 5.97 19.49 9.72
N ARG A 13 6.67 19.78 8.62
CA ARG A 13 7.60 18.82 7.99
C ARG A 13 8.56 18.35 9.07
N ARG A 14 8.46 17.09 9.49
CA ARG A 14 9.48 16.45 10.32
C ARG A 14 10.77 16.44 9.48
N SER A 15 11.64 17.38 9.77
CA SER A 15 12.94 17.50 9.13
C SER A 15 13.78 16.30 9.59
N SER A 16 14.16 15.45 8.65
CA SER A 16 15.19 14.44 8.89
C SER A 16 16.49 15.17 9.25
N PRO A 17 17.29 14.66 10.21
CA PRO A 17 18.55 15.28 10.57
C PRO A 17 19.47 15.27 9.34
N THR A 18 19.91 16.45 8.91
CA THR A 18 20.96 16.59 7.91
C THR A 18 22.24 16.03 8.51
N PRO A 19 22.97 15.10 7.86
CA PRO A 19 24.23 14.62 8.40
C PRO A 19 25.22 15.78 8.47
N SER A 20 25.73 16.03 9.68
CA SER A 20 26.75 17.03 9.95
C SER A 20 28.00 16.75 9.11
N ARG A 21 28.29 17.65 8.18
CA ARG A 21 29.52 17.67 7.39
C ARG A 21 30.71 17.91 8.33
N ARG A 22 31.39 16.83 8.75
CA ARG A 22 32.67 16.94 9.45
C ARG A 22 33.77 17.15 8.41
N GLY A 23 34.31 18.36 8.37
CA GLY A 23 35.49 18.68 7.59
C GLY A 23 36.71 17.88 8.08
N GLY A 24 37.35 17.16 7.17
CA GLY A 24 38.64 16.53 7.37
C GLY A 24 39.46 16.69 6.10
N GLY A 25 40.53 17.49 6.17
CA GLY A 25 41.34 17.88 5.03
C GLY A 25 42.38 16.86 4.59
N GLY A 26 42.86 17.07 3.35
CA GLY A 26 44.26 16.89 2.95
C GLY A 26 44.78 15.47 2.75
N GLY A 27 44.92 15.05 1.50
CA GLY A 27 45.79 13.93 1.10
C GLY A 27 45.88 13.84 -0.43
N GLY A 28 47.00 14.25 -1.02
CA GLY A 28 47.16 14.41 -2.47
C GLY A 28 47.71 13.20 -3.22
N GLY A 29 47.57 13.27 -4.56
CA GLY A 29 48.54 12.73 -5.52
C GLY A 29 48.18 11.42 -6.23
N MET A 30 47.61 11.52 -7.44
CA MET A 30 47.98 10.74 -8.65
C MET A 30 47.02 11.05 -9.82
N GLY A 31 47.12 12.26 -10.40
CA GLY A 31 46.15 12.74 -11.40
C GLY A 31 46.72 13.35 -12.68
N SER A 32 48.01 13.16 -13.02
CA SER A 32 48.65 13.93 -14.10
C SER A 32 49.11 13.15 -15.34
N LEU A 33 48.69 11.89 -15.57
CA LEU A 33 49.18 11.11 -16.72
C LEU A 33 48.14 10.81 -17.81
N LEU A 34 46.84 10.99 -17.53
CA LEU A 34 45.77 10.73 -18.51
C LEU A 34 45.64 11.78 -19.64
N PRO A 35 45.82 13.10 -19.38
CA PRO A 35 45.66 14.12 -20.43
C PRO A 35 46.80 14.10 -21.47
N MET A 36 47.97 13.56 -21.11
CA MET A 36 49.17 13.57 -21.95
C MET A 36 49.15 12.46 -23.01
N LEU A 37 48.51 11.33 -22.72
CA LEU A 37 48.33 10.19 -23.64
C LEU A 37 47.32 10.49 -24.75
N ILE A 38 46.24 11.21 -24.43
CA ILE A 38 45.19 11.58 -25.39
C ILE A 38 45.71 12.60 -26.42
N GLY A 39 46.55 13.54 -25.99
CA GLY A 39 47.18 14.53 -26.87
C GLY A 39 48.18 13.94 -27.88
N LEU A 40 48.82 12.81 -27.55
CA LEU A 40 49.75 12.11 -28.45
C LEU A 40 49.01 11.31 -29.53
N LEU A 41 47.84 10.77 -29.20
CA LEU A 41 47.01 9.96 -30.09
C LEU A 41 46.28 10.78 -31.16
N MET A 42 45.89 12.03 -30.87
CA MET A 42 45.23 12.90 -31.87
C MET A 42 46.19 13.45 -32.94
N LYS A 43 47.51 13.44 -32.72
CA LYS A 43 48.49 13.96 -33.70
C LYS A 43 48.97 12.93 -34.73
N ASN A 44 48.76 11.63 -34.49
CA ASN A 44 49.26 10.56 -35.35
C ASN A 44 48.16 9.52 -35.68
N PRO A 45 47.26 9.79 -36.64
CA PRO A 45 46.12 8.93 -36.96
C PRO A 45 46.52 7.51 -37.42
N LYS A 46 47.75 7.33 -37.92
CA LYS A 46 48.29 6.01 -38.29
C LYS A 46 48.59 5.10 -37.08
N LEU A 47 48.90 5.67 -35.91
CA LEU A 47 49.15 4.90 -34.68
C LEU A 47 47.85 4.34 -34.09
N MET A 48 46.76 5.08 -34.23
CA MET A 48 45.42 4.65 -33.79
C MET A 48 44.91 3.47 -34.63
N LEU A 49 45.21 3.48 -35.93
CA LEU A 49 44.85 2.39 -36.85
C LEU A 49 45.61 1.10 -36.51
N VAL A 50 46.90 1.20 -36.13
CA VAL A 50 47.71 0.04 -35.71
C VAL A 50 47.22 -0.52 -34.37
N MET A 51 46.81 0.32 -33.41
CA MET A 51 46.21 -0.16 -32.17
C MET A 51 44.84 -0.81 -32.37
N LEU A 52 44.00 -0.27 -33.25
CA LEU A 52 42.70 -0.85 -33.57
C LEU A 52 42.82 -2.18 -34.32
N VAL A 53 43.78 -2.29 -35.25
CA VAL A 53 44.07 -3.55 -35.94
C VAL A 53 44.70 -4.57 -34.99
N GLY A 54 45.58 -4.15 -34.07
CA GLY A 54 46.15 -5.00 -33.02
C GLY A 54 45.09 -5.51 -32.03
N PHE A 55 44.17 -4.67 -31.61
CA PHE A 55 43.05 -5.04 -30.72
C PHE A 55 42.04 -5.95 -31.45
N GLY A 56 41.75 -5.67 -32.72
CA GLY A 56 40.90 -6.51 -33.57
C GLY A 56 41.51 -7.91 -33.80
N LEU A 57 42.82 -7.99 -34.05
CA LEU A 57 43.55 -9.26 -34.18
C LEU A 57 43.60 -10.02 -32.85
N PHE A 58 43.81 -9.35 -31.72
CA PHE A 58 43.80 -9.96 -30.38
C PHE A 58 42.42 -10.55 -30.01
N TYR A 59 41.35 -9.84 -30.38
CA TYR A 59 39.97 -10.29 -30.16
C TYR A 59 39.58 -11.47 -31.07
N PHE A 60 40.00 -11.46 -32.34
CA PHE A 60 39.64 -12.53 -33.31
C PHE A 60 40.54 -13.77 -33.28
N LEU A 61 41.81 -13.66 -32.85
CA LEU A 61 42.75 -14.80 -32.76
C LEU A 61 42.74 -15.53 -31.41
N GLY A 62 41.73 -15.31 -30.56
CA GLY A 62 41.49 -16.15 -29.38
C GLY A 62 42.19 -15.72 -28.09
N GLY A 63 42.49 -14.42 -27.91
CA GLY A 63 43.13 -13.87 -26.70
C GLY A 63 42.29 -13.89 -25.40
N MET A 64 41.10 -14.49 -25.40
CA MET A 64 40.27 -14.72 -24.19
C MET A 64 39.92 -16.20 -23.99
N LYS A 65 40.90 -17.09 -24.23
CA LYS A 65 40.90 -18.44 -23.64
C LYS A 65 42.18 -18.63 -22.84
N GLY A 66 42.11 -18.39 -21.54
CA GLY A 66 43.20 -18.69 -20.62
C GLY A 66 43.55 -17.55 -19.67
N CYS A 67 42.65 -17.27 -18.73
CA CYS A 67 42.96 -16.88 -17.35
C CYS A 67 41.69 -17.05 -16.50
N ALA A 68 41.15 -18.27 -16.48
CA ALA A 68 40.38 -18.75 -15.35
C ALA A 68 41.39 -19.03 -14.23
N GLY A 69 41.88 -17.96 -13.61
CA GLY A 69 42.66 -17.99 -12.38
C GLY A 69 41.75 -17.47 -11.29
N SER A 70 41.41 -18.34 -10.35
CA SER A 70 40.76 -18.08 -9.08
C SER A 70 41.17 -16.72 -8.49
N GLY A 71 40.28 -15.74 -8.63
CA GLY A 71 40.38 -14.43 -8.00
C GLY A 71 38.98 -13.95 -7.63
N PRO A 72 38.82 -13.04 -6.64
CA PRO A 72 37.54 -12.76 -5.98
C PRO A 72 36.46 -12.13 -6.87
N GLY A 73 36.76 -11.86 -8.15
CA GLY A 73 35.82 -11.24 -9.10
C GLY A 73 35.01 -12.23 -9.95
N GLY A 74 35.35 -13.53 -9.95
CA GLY A 74 34.60 -14.55 -10.68
C GLY A 74 33.25 -14.88 -10.06
N ASP A 75 33.21 -15.01 -8.72
CA ASP A 75 32.00 -15.28 -7.94
C ASP A 75 30.98 -14.13 -8.01
N MET A 76 31.45 -12.87 -8.00
CA MET A 76 30.56 -11.71 -8.10
C MET A 76 29.81 -11.65 -9.43
N ILE A 77 30.45 -11.99 -10.56
CA ILE A 77 29.79 -11.96 -11.87
C ILE A 77 28.77 -13.11 -12.00
N SER A 78 29.05 -14.28 -11.42
CA SER A 78 28.07 -15.38 -11.36
C SER A 78 26.90 -15.09 -10.41
N GLN A 79 27.13 -14.43 -9.27
CA GLN A 79 26.07 -14.02 -8.36
C GLN A 79 25.19 -12.91 -8.95
N LEU A 80 25.77 -11.92 -9.65
CA LEU A 80 25.01 -10.88 -10.38
C LEU A 80 24.17 -11.46 -11.53
N ALA A 81 24.66 -12.50 -12.21
CA ALA A 81 23.91 -13.23 -13.22
C ALA A 81 22.78 -14.12 -12.64
N SER A 82 22.70 -14.25 -11.31
CA SER A 82 21.73 -15.11 -10.62
C SER A 82 20.49 -14.37 -10.11
N PHE A 83 20.52 -13.04 -10.01
CA PHE A 83 19.42 -12.23 -9.47
C PHE A 83 18.78 -11.35 -10.55
N ALA A 84 17.51 -11.60 -10.84
CA ALA A 84 16.71 -10.78 -11.75
C ALA A 84 15.82 -9.78 -10.99
N THR A 85 15.69 -8.58 -11.53
CA THR A 85 14.71 -7.56 -11.15
C THR A 85 13.64 -7.41 -12.24
N GLY A 86 12.52 -6.73 -11.97
CA GLY A 86 11.46 -6.57 -12.98
C GLY A 86 10.26 -5.74 -12.54
N ALA A 87 10.34 -5.03 -11.42
CA ALA A 87 9.27 -4.09 -11.07
C ALA A 87 9.50 -2.79 -11.86
N ASN A 88 8.51 -2.41 -12.64
CA ASN A 88 8.49 -1.10 -13.28
C ASN A 88 7.59 -0.18 -12.47
N PHE A 89 8.07 1.05 -12.25
CA PHE A 89 7.33 2.09 -11.54
C PHE A 89 6.79 3.10 -12.56
N ASP A 90 5.47 3.15 -12.68
CA ASP A 90 4.77 4.11 -13.52
C ASP A 90 3.81 4.93 -12.65
N PRO A 91 4.12 6.22 -12.39
CA PRO A 91 3.23 7.15 -11.70
C PRO A 91 1.77 7.07 -12.12
N LYS A 92 1.49 6.92 -13.43
CA LYS A 92 0.11 6.91 -13.94
C LYS A 92 -0.64 5.64 -13.58
N LEU A 93 0.04 4.50 -13.53
CA LEU A 93 -0.56 3.24 -13.05
C LEU A 93 -0.68 3.26 -11.54
N TYR A 94 0.31 3.82 -10.84
CA TYR A 94 0.27 4.00 -9.39
C TYR A 94 -0.91 4.89 -8.96
N ASP A 95 -1.25 5.90 -9.76
CA ASP A 95 -2.37 6.83 -9.53
C ASP A 95 -3.75 6.30 -9.88
N GLN A 96 -3.86 5.12 -10.50
CA GLN A 96 -5.14 4.45 -10.75
C GLN A 96 -5.66 3.68 -9.53
N ALA A 97 -4.77 3.30 -8.61
CA ALA A 97 -5.16 2.62 -7.40
C ALA A 97 -5.93 3.55 -6.47
N GLU A 98 -7.00 3.04 -5.89
CA GLU A 98 -7.71 3.76 -4.84
C GLU A 98 -6.81 3.98 -3.62
N VAL A 99 -6.98 5.16 -3.03
CA VAL A 99 -6.49 5.51 -1.70
C VAL A 99 -7.65 5.47 -0.72
N TYR A 100 -7.32 5.38 0.55
CA TYR A 100 -8.29 5.19 1.61
C TYR A 100 -7.97 6.14 2.73
N GLU A 101 -8.98 6.42 3.56
CA GLU A 101 -8.77 7.07 4.83
C GLU A 101 -7.89 6.17 5.72
N PRO A 102 -6.65 6.60 6.00
CA PRO A 102 -5.80 5.84 6.90
C PRO A 102 -6.43 5.82 8.28
N LEU A 103 -6.09 4.81 9.08
CA LEU A 103 -6.46 4.89 10.49
C LEU A 103 -5.79 6.14 11.08
N ALA A 104 -6.50 6.79 12.01
CA ALA A 104 -6.00 7.91 12.77
C ALA A 104 -4.70 7.57 13.52
N ASP A 105 -4.15 8.53 14.25
CA ASP A 105 -2.88 8.39 14.94
C ASP A 105 -2.79 7.19 15.92
N ASN A 106 -1.57 6.94 16.39
CA ASN A 106 -1.28 5.86 17.33
C ASN A 106 -1.93 6.07 18.72
N VAL A 107 -2.55 7.23 18.98
CA VAL A 107 -3.32 7.48 20.22
C VAL A 107 -4.69 6.84 20.10
N LYS A 108 -5.38 7.04 18.97
CA LYS A 108 -6.68 6.43 18.69
C LYS A 108 -6.55 4.98 18.22
N ASN A 109 -5.44 4.62 17.60
CA ASN A 109 -5.17 3.26 17.11
C ASN A 109 -3.81 2.75 17.63
N PRO A 110 -3.71 2.36 18.91
CA PRO A 110 -2.46 1.85 19.46
C PRO A 110 -1.96 0.62 18.69
N LEU A 111 -0.73 0.70 18.19
CA LEU A 111 -0.07 -0.39 17.48
C LEU A 111 0.81 -1.22 18.42
N PRO A 112 0.87 -2.56 18.21
CA PRO A 112 1.92 -3.36 18.80
C PRO A 112 3.29 -2.85 18.35
N GLU A 113 4.30 -2.87 19.23
CA GLU A 113 5.65 -2.40 18.86
C GLU A 113 6.36 -3.35 17.89
N ARG A 114 5.87 -4.59 17.77
CA ARG A 114 6.42 -5.65 16.92
C ARG A 114 5.31 -6.52 16.36
N VAL A 115 5.36 -6.80 15.06
CA VAL A 115 4.43 -7.68 14.35
C VAL A 115 5.20 -8.51 13.33
N THR A 116 4.86 -9.79 13.23
CA THR A 116 5.39 -10.66 12.16
C THR A 116 4.30 -11.60 11.61
N LEU A 117 4.29 -11.74 10.30
CA LEU A 117 3.50 -12.67 9.50
C LEU A 117 4.35 -13.84 9.00
N GLU A 118 5.60 -13.97 9.46
CA GLU A 118 6.56 -14.99 9.01
C GLU A 118 5.99 -16.41 9.08
N LYS A 119 5.21 -16.73 10.13
CA LYS A 119 4.56 -18.05 10.28
C LYS A 119 3.58 -18.40 9.16
N PHE A 120 3.09 -17.40 8.42
CA PHE A 120 2.16 -17.54 7.30
C PHE A 120 2.86 -17.41 5.95
N CYS A 121 4.18 -17.17 5.94
CA CYS A 121 4.95 -17.06 4.71
C CYS A 121 5.18 -18.45 4.11
N PRO A 122 5.04 -18.61 2.78
CA PRO A 122 5.44 -19.85 2.13
C PRO A 122 6.96 -20.07 2.19
N PRO A 123 7.44 -21.29 1.83
CA PRO A 123 8.85 -21.54 1.63
C PRO A 123 9.48 -20.50 0.68
N ARG A 124 10.64 -19.93 1.01
CA ARG A 124 11.28 -18.90 0.16
C ARG A 124 11.94 -19.58 -1.03
N LEU A 125 11.37 -19.38 -2.22
CA LEU A 125 11.88 -19.93 -3.48
C LEU A 125 12.57 -18.85 -4.32
N ASN A 126 13.04 -19.24 -5.50
CA ASN A 126 13.82 -18.39 -6.39
C ASN A 126 13.06 -18.15 -7.71
N GLN A 127 12.96 -16.90 -8.12
CA GLN A 127 12.40 -16.49 -9.40
C GLN A 127 13.32 -16.81 -10.59
N GLY A 128 14.59 -17.13 -10.34
CA GLY A 128 15.58 -17.37 -11.38
C GLY A 128 15.87 -16.12 -12.20
N GLN A 129 16.05 -16.29 -13.51
CA GLN A 129 16.47 -15.21 -14.42
C GLN A 129 15.29 -14.40 -14.99
N GLN A 130 14.05 -14.75 -14.67
CA GLN A 130 12.87 -14.05 -15.15
C GLN A 130 12.62 -12.79 -14.33
N GLY A 131 12.25 -11.69 -15.00
CA GLY A 131 11.83 -10.44 -14.35
C GLY A 131 10.43 -10.53 -13.73
N SER A 132 10.16 -11.57 -12.94
CA SER A 132 8.83 -11.92 -12.41
C SER A 132 8.61 -11.56 -10.94
N CYS A 133 9.55 -10.83 -10.32
CA CYS A 133 9.49 -10.42 -8.90
C CYS A 133 8.12 -9.87 -8.46
N VAL A 134 7.42 -9.11 -9.33
CA VAL A 134 6.08 -8.58 -9.07
C VAL A 134 5.08 -9.70 -8.75
N ALA A 135 5.08 -10.78 -9.53
CA ALA A 135 4.16 -11.90 -9.30
C ALA A 135 4.58 -12.75 -8.09
N TRP A 136 5.88 -12.85 -7.81
CA TRP A 136 6.38 -13.50 -6.61
C TRP A 136 6.00 -12.75 -5.33
N ALA A 137 6.17 -11.43 -5.30
CA ALA A 137 5.75 -10.62 -4.16
C ALA A 137 4.22 -10.63 -3.98
N SER A 138 3.47 -10.56 -5.08
CA SER A 138 2.01 -10.41 -5.05
C SER A 138 1.26 -11.73 -4.85
N ALA A 139 1.42 -12.69 -5.76
CA ALA A 139 0.75 -13.98 -5.66
C ALA A 139 1.44 -14.87 -4.64
N TYR A 140 2.73 -15.15 -4.84
CA TYR A 140 3.41 -16.16 -4.05
C TYR A 140 3.51 -15.76 -2.58
N ALA A 141 3.99 -14.56 -2.26
CA ALA A 141 4.08 -14.09 -0.88
C ALA A 141 2.73 -13.56 -0.36
N ALA A 142 2.28 -12.37 -0.79
CA ALA A 142 1.18 -11.67 -0.15
C ALA A 142 -0.15 -12.44 -0.19
N ARG A 143 -0.59 -12.95 -1.34
CA ARG A 143 -1.86 -13.70 -1.43
C ARG A 143 -1.83 -15.01 -0.65
N THR A 144 -0.69 -15.69 -0.60
CA THR A 144 -0.51 -16.90 0.23
C THR A 144 -0.58 -16.58 1.71
N ILE A 145 0.09 -15.51 2.17
CA ILE A 145 0.03 -15.05 3.57
C ILE A 145 -1.42 -14.75 3.98
N VAL A 146 -2.16 -14.06 3.11
CA VAL A 146 -3.58 -13.76 3.34
C VAL A 146 -4.41 -15.04 3.47
N GLN A 147 -4.19 -16.04 2.60
CA GLN A 147 -4.87 -17.34 2.70
C GLN A 147 -4.52 -18.09 3.97
N ALA A 148 -3.22 -18.21 4.25
CA ALA A 148 -2.67 -18.94 5.39
C ALA A 148 -3.15 -18.32 6.71
N LYS A 149 -3.26 -17.00 6.79
CA LYS A 149 -3.84 -16.31 7.95
C LYS A 149 -5.33 -16.60 8.10
N ALA A 150 -6.11 -16.56 7.01
CA ALA A 150 -7.54 -16.85 7.04
C ALA A 150 -7.86 -18.30 7.46
N THR A 151 -7.05 -19.26 7.01
CA THR A 151 -7.24 -20.69 7.32
C THR A 151 -6.48 -21.16 8.57
N GLY A 152 -5.59 -20.34 9.12
CA GLY A 152 -4.68 -20.72 10.20
C GLY A 152 -3.61 -21.76 9.78
N ALA A 153 -3.42 -21.99 8.47
CA ALA A 153 -2.50 -22.99 7.96
C ALA A 153 -1.06 -22.46 7.83
N THR A 154 -0.07 -23.37 7.93
CA THR A 154 1.30 -23.10 7.47
C THR A 154 1.39 -23.54 6.01
N PRO A 155 1.62 -22.63 5.05
CA PRO A 155 1.53 -22.97 3.64
C PRO A 155 2.72 -23.81 3.17
N THR A 156 2.44 -24.88 2.42
CA THR A 156 3.45 -25.60 1.63
C THR A 156 3.67 -24.93 0.27
N THR A 157 4.74 -25.30 -0.44
CA THR A 157 4.94 -24.82 -1.82
C THR A 157 3.76 -25.17 -2.74
N ALA A 158 3.15 -26.35 -2.56
CA ALA A 158 2.04 -26.80 -3.40
C ALA A 158 0.76 -25.96 -3.19
N GLU A 159 0.56 -25.45 -1.98
CA GLU A 159 -0.61 -24.66 -1.57
C GLU A 159 -0.40 -23.15 -1.76
N ALA A 160 0.85 -22.69 -1.79
CA ALA A 160 1.18 -21.32 -2.15
C ALA A 160 0.64 -20.96 -3.54
N PHE A 161 0.38 -19.68 -3.80
CA PHE A 161 -0.15 -19.24 -5.10
C PHE A 161 0.93 -19.11 -6.17
N SER A 162 0.58 -19.44 -7.41
CA SER A 162 1.50 -19.53 -8.53
C SER A 162 1.96 -18.15 -9.03
N PRO A 163 3.28 -17.85 -9.01
CA PRO A 163 3.80 -16.66 -9.66
C PRO A 163 3.62 -16.72 -11.18
N SER A 164 3.79 -17.88 -11.83
CA SER A 164 3.66 -17.97 -13.30
C SER A 164 2.22 -17.80 -13.77
N TYR A 165 1.22 -18.25 -12.99
CA TYR A 165 -0.18 -18.02 -13.33
C TYR A 165 -0.45 -16.51 -13.45
N LEU A 166 0.01 -15.75 -12.46
CA LEU A 166 -0.18 -14.30 -12.43
C LEU A 166 0.72 -13.62 -13.47
N TYR A 167 2.03 -13.87 -13.44
CA TYR A 167 3.04 -13.19 -14.27
C TYR A 167 2.72 -13.26 -15.76
N ASN A 168 2.33 -14.43 -16.26
CA ASN A 168 2.09 -14.64 -17.69
C ASN A 168 0.94 -13.78 -18.23
N GLN A 169 0.04 -13.32 -17.36
CA GLN A 169 -1.10 -12.46 -17.71
C GLN A 169 -0.80 -10.95 -17.57
N ILE A 170 0.22 -10.58 -16.79
CA ILE A 170 0.51 -9.17 -16.44
C ILE A 170 1.84 -8.66 -16.97
N LYS A 171 2.66 -9.53 -17.57
CA LYS A 171 3.97 -9.18 -18.13
C LYS A 171 3.87 -8.01 -19.10
N ILE A 172 4.98 -7.30 -19.27
CA ILE A 172 5.09 -6.30 -20.32
C ILE A 172 5.14 -7.04 -21.67
N GLU A 173 4.29 -6.64 -22.60
CA GLU A 173 4.27 -7.23 -23.94
C GLU A 173 5.58 -6.96 -24.68
N ASN A 174 6.06 -7.95 -25.44
CA ASN A 174 7.33 -7.89 -26.19
C ASN A 174 8.56 -7.58 -25.32
N SER A 175 8.57 -8.01 -24.05
CA SER A 175 9.67 -7.78 -23.10
C SER A 175 10.62 -8.97 -22.91
N ASP A 176 10.42 -10.09 -23.62
CA ASP A 176 11.16 -11.33 -23.38
C ASP A 176 11.11 -11.80 -21.91
N CYS A 177 9.90 -11.73 -21.32
CA CYS A 177 9.65 -12.08 -19.92
C CYS A 177 10.40 -11.19 -18.92
N GLN A 178 10.48 -9.90 -19.22
CA GLN A 178 11.10 -8.90 -18.35
C GLN A 178 10.07 -7.89 -17.86
N GLY A 179 9.67 -8.09 -16.61
CA GLY A 179 9.00 -7.08 -15.81
C GLY A 179 7.49 -6.99 -15.93
N SER A 180 6.92 -6.28 -14.95
CA SER A 180 5.49 -5.96 -14.82
C SER A 180 5.32 -4.77 -13.84
N TYR A 181 4.07 -4.46 -13.49
CA TYR A 181 3.69 -3.38 -12.58
C TYR A 181 2.91 -3.97 -11.40
N ILE A 182 3.20 -3.54 -10.17
CA ILE A 182 2.54 -4.07 -8.97
C ILE A 182 1.03 -3.82 -9.05
N TYR A 183 0.60 -2.66 -9.55
CA TYR A 183 -0.80 -2.34 -9.78
C TYR A 183 -1.53 -3.41 -10.62
N ARG A 184 -0.97 -3.83 -11.76
CA ARG A 184 -1.58 -4.87 -12.62
C ARG A 184 -1.69 -6.21 -11.91
N ALA A 185 -0.73 -6.53 -11.04
CA ALA A 185 -0.80 -7.73 -10.22
C ALA A 185 -1.97 -7.67 -9.24
N MET A 186 -2.19 -6.52 -8.61
CA MET A 186 -3.31 -6.30 -7.70
C MET A 186 -4.66 -6.38 -8.42
N GLU A 187 -4.82 -5.69 -9.56
CA GLU A 187 -6.06 -5.77 -10.38
C GLU A 187 -6.35 -7.19 -10.83
N ASN A 188 -5.36 -7.92 -11.36
CA ASN A 188 -5.57 -9.29 -11.82
C ASN A 188 -5.99 -10.22 -10.68
N MET A 189 -5.37 -10.07 -9.50
CA MET A 189 -5.77 -10.83 -8.31
C MET A 189 -7.17 -10.45 -7.80
N LEU A 190 -7.59 -9.19 -7.95
CA LEU A 190 -8.91 -8.72 -7.56
C LEU A 190 -10.00 -9.28 -8.47
N ASP A 191 -9.80 -9.21 -9.78
CA ASP A 191 -10.82 -9.57 -10.78
C ASP A 191 -10.84 -11.07 -11.10
N GLY A 192 -9.65 -11.65 -11.29
CA GLY A 192 -9.47 -13.01 -11.78
C GLY A 192 -9.03 -14.02 -10.71
N GLY A 193 -8.36 -13.53 -9.65
CA GLY A 193 -7.73 -14.37 -8.64
C GLY A 193 -6.49 -15.10 -9.16
N VAL A 194 -6.03 -16.11 -8.43
CA VAL A 194 -4.79 -16.82 -8.76
C VAL A 194 -4.87 -18.30 -8.40
N LEU A 195 -4.30 -19.16 -9.24
CA LEU A 195 -4.24 -20.59 -8.94
C LEU A 195 -3.09 -20.96 -8.00
N PRO A 196 -3.24 -22.01 -7.16
CA PRO A 196 -2.14 -22.61 -6.42
C PRO A 196 -1.01 -23.07 -7.34
N PHE A 197 0.22 -23.06 -6.81
CA PHE A 197 1.45 -23.48 -7.47
C PHE A 197 1.36 -24.91 -8.01
N SER A 198 0.68 -25.80 -7.27
CA SER A 198 0.41 -27.19 -7.69
C SER A 198 -0.45 -27.31 -8.95
N ARG A 199 -1.25 -26.29 -9.27
CA ARG A 199 -2.12 -26.28 -10.46
C ARG A 199 -1.53 -25.51 -11.63
N PHE A 200 -0.56 -24.63 -11.36
CA PHE A 200 0.16 -23.90 -12.39
C PHE A 200 1.62 -23.74 -11.98
N ALA A 201 2.45 -24.72 -12.32
CA ALA A 201 3.85 -24.74 -11.89
C ALA A 201 4.64 -23.55 -12.44
N TYR A 202 5.62 -23.09 -11.65
CA TYR A 202 6.54 -22.02 -12.06
C TYR A 202 7.64 -22.53 -12.99
N THR A 203 8.00 -21.72 -13.97
CA THR A 203 9.24 -21.87 -14.74
C THR A 203 9.75 -20.48 -15.11
N ASP A 204 11.05 -20.26 -14.95
CA ASP A 204 11.72 -19.02 -15.36
C ASP A 204 12.15 -19.05 -16.83
N GLN A 205 12.05 -20.21 -17.49
CA GLN A 205 12.48 -20.42 -18.87
C GLN A 205 11.49 -19.86 -19.92
N THR A 206 10.23 -19.64 -19.53
CA THR A 206 9.19 -19.10 -20.42
C THR A 206 8.08 -18.42 -19.63
N CYS A 207 7.44 -17.44 -20.27
CA CYS A 207 6.22 -16.78 -19.78
C CYS A 207 5.09 -16.82 -20.82
N SER A 208 5.12 -17.79 -21.74
CA SER A 208 4.14 -17.88 -22.84
C SER A 208 2.88 -18.66 -22.50
N LYS A 209 2.92 -19.54 -21.49
CA LYS A 209 1.77 -20.35 -21.09
C LYS A 209 0.66 -19.46 -20.51
N GLN A 210 -0.40 -19.24 -21.26
CA GLN A 210 -1.60 -18.56 -20.74
C GLN A 210 -2.50 -19.55 -20.00
N PRO A 211 -3.20 -19.12 -18.92
CA PRO A 211 -4.25 -19.93 -18.32
C PRO A 211 -5.35 -20.24 -19.32
N THR A 212 -5.92 -21.44 -19.21
CA THR A 212 -7.16 -21.84 -19.88
C THR A 212 -8.38 -21.18 -19.25
N ASP A 213 -9.53 -21.21 -19.92
CA ASP A 213 -10.78 -20.69 -19.35
C ASP A 213 -11.22 -21.44 -18.09
N GLN A 214 -10.96 -22.75 -18.03
CA GLN A 214 -11.23 -23.56 -16.84
C GLN A 214 -10.32 -23.15 -15.67
N GLU A 215 -9.03 -22.93 -15.93
CA GLU A 215 -8.09 -22.43 -14.91
C GLU A 215 -8.49 -21.04 -14.41
N ARG A 216 -8.90 -20.14 -15.31
CA ARG A 216 -9.46 -18.82 -14.94
C ARG A 216 -10.70 -18.93 -14.09
N GLN A 217 -11.63 -19.82 -14.44
CA GLN A 217 -12.84 -20.04 -13.65
C GLN A 217 -12.51 -20.55 -12.24
N GLN A 218 -11.56 -21.47 -12.13
CA GLN A 218 -11.11 -22.00 -10.83
C GLN A 218 -10.38 -20.93 -9.99
N ALA A 219 -9.65 -20.01 -10.61
CA ALA A 219 -8.92 -18.96 -9.92
C ALA A 219 -9.84 -17.94 -9.21
N ARG A 220 -11.08 -17.77 -9.68
CA ARG A 220 -12.04 -16.79 -9.13
C ARG A 220 -12.35 -16.98 -7.65
N GLN A 221 -12.27 -18.20 -7.13
CA GLN A 221 -12.46 -18.48 -5.70
C GLN A 221 -11.29 -17.99 -4.84
N TYR A 222 -10.15 -17.71 -5.47
CA TYR A 222 -8.92 -17.26 -4.83
C TYR A 222 -8.63 -15.78 -5.11
N ARG A 223 -9.66 -14.99 -5.44
CA ARG A 223 -9.54 -13.53 -5.53
C ARG A 223 -9.02 -12.94 -4.22
N ILE A 224 -8.45 -11.74 -4.30
CA ILE A 224 -8.30 -10.88 -3.11
C ILE A 224 -9.62 -10.15 -2.87
N LYS A 225 -9.86 -9.75 -1.62
CA LYS A 225 -11.03 -8.92 -1.29
C LYS A 225 -10.88 -7.48 -1.77
N GLY A 226 -9.63 -7.06 -1.92
CA GLY A 226 -9.24 -5.74 -2.40
C GLY A 226 -7.80 -5.47 -2.02
N PHE A 227 -7.34 -4.29 -2.41
CA PHE A 227 -6.01 -3.80 -2.13
C PHE A 227 -6.05 -2.28 -1.99
N GLN A 228 -5.04 -1.76 -1.31
CA GLN A 228 -4.89 -0.32 -1.07
C GLN A 228 -3.49 0.11 -1.43
N ARG A 229 -3.38 1.26 -2.10
CA ARG A 229 -2.14 2.01 -2.18
C ARG A 229 -1.86 2.75 -0.87
N LEU A 230 -0.67 2.58 -0.31
CA LEU A 230 -0.28 3.17 0.97
C LEU A 230 0.59 4.41 0.74
N THR A 231 -0.05 5.55 0.51
CA THR A 231 0.60 6.85 0.31
C THR A 231 0.11 7.87 1.32
N LEU A 232 0.93 8.89 1.59
CA LEU A 232 0.60 9.96 2.55
C LEU A 232 -0.59 10.84 2.13
N GLY A 233 -0.99 10.76 0.86
CA GLY A 233 -2.19 11.41 0.33
C GLY A 233 -2.58 10.85 -1.02
N ALA A 234 -3.73 11.30 -1.54
CA ALA A 234 -4.26 10.89 -2.85
C ALA A 234 -3.36 11.28 -4.03
N ASP A 235 -2.61 12.38 -3.89
CA ASP A 235 -1.73 12.93 -4.92
C ASP A 235 -0.24 12.89 -4.54
N GLU A 236 0.12 12.26 -3.41
CA GLU A 236 1.51 12.07 -2.99
C GLU A 236 1.99 10.65 -3.35
N GLN A 237 3.24 10.52 -3.79
CA GLN A 237 3.84 9.23 -4.17
C GLN A 237 4.71 8.63 -3.06
N ARG A 238 4.97 9.37 -1.98
CA ARG A 238 5.73 8.85 -0.85
C ARG A 238 4.88 7.87 -0.05
N THR A 239 5.48 6.76 0.31
CA THR A 239 4.83 5.69 1.06
C THR A 239 4.48 6.13 2.48
N ASP A 240 3.33 5.69 2.99
CA ASP A 240 2.92 5.93 4.37
C ASP A 240 3.32 4.75 5.27
N MET A 241 4.45 4.90 5.95
CA MET A 241 4.96 3.86 6.86
C MET A 241 4.07 3.62 8.08
N LEU A 242 3.30 4.61 8.54
CA LEU A 242 2.34 4.40 9.64
C LEU A 242 1.20 3.51 9.16
N ALA A 243 0.63 3.83 7.99
CA ALA A 243 -0.39 2.98 7.35
C ALA A 243 0.14 1.56 7.12
N MET A 244 1.39 1.41 6.67
CA MET A 244 2.01 0.09 6.55
C MET A 244 2.00 -0.70 7.86
N LYS A 245 2.39 -0.08 8.99
CA LYS A 245 2.36 -0.76 10.30
C LYS A 245 0.94 -1.12 10.74
N GLN A 246 -0.03 -0.24 10.50
CA GLN A 246 -1.45 -0.48 10.80
C GLN A 246 -1.98 -1.70 10.03
N HIS A 247 -1.66 -1.81 8.74
CA HIS A 247 -2.02 -2.97 7.92
C HIS A 247 -1.36 -4.26 8.40
N LEU A 248 -0.05 -4.23 8.69
CA LEU A 248 0.67 -5.39 9.20
C LEU A 248 0.10 -5.89 10.52
N ALA A 249 -0.23 -4.99 11.46
CA ALA A 249 -0.84 -5.32 12.75
C ALA A 249 -2.18 -6.08 12.59
N GLN A 250 -2.90 -5.80 11.52
CA GLN A 250 -4.17 -6.45 11.17
C GLN A 250 -3.97 -7.72 10.33
N GLY A 251 -2.74 -8.07 9.97
CA GLY A 251 -2.42 -9.25 9.17
C GLY A 251 -2.40 -9.05 7.67
N SER A 252 -2.42 -7.81 7.21
CA SER A 252 -2.33 -7.46 5.81
C SER A 252 -0.85 -7.41 5.41
N PRO A 253 -0.36 -8.32 4.56
CA PRO A 253 0.98 -8.21 4.00
C PRO A 253 1.03 -7.05 3.00
N ILE A 254 2.24 -6.51 2.80
CA ILE A 254 2.42 -5.32 1.97
C ILE A 254 3.37 -5.64 0.83
N VAL A 255 2.89 -5.56 -0.40
CA VAL A 255 3.74 -5.66 -1.58
C VAL A 255 4.40 -4.31 -1.81
N ILE A 256 5.72 -4.31 -1.87
CA ILE A 256 6.53 -3.10 -2.00
C ILE A 256 7.32 -3.13 -3.30
N GLY A 257 7.54 -1.95 -3.85
CA GLY A 257 8.51 -1.68 -4.89
C GLY A 257 9.69 -0.90 -4.32
N MET A 258 10.91 -1.39 -4.51
CA MET A 258 12.15 -0.70 -4.09
C MET A 258 13.14 -0.61 -5.24
N MET A 259 13.95 0.45 -5.25
CA MET A 259 15.17 0.49 -6.05
C MET A 259 16.25 -0.33 -5.34
N VAL A 260 16.74 -1.39 -5.98
CA VAL A 260 17.74 -2.29 -5.41
C VAL A 260 18.90 -2.52 -6.38
N GLY A 261 20.08 -2.75 -5.81
CA GLY A 261 21.33 -2.96 -6.54
C GLY A 261 22.50 -3.06 -5.56
N GLY A 262 23.73 -3.01 -6.07
CA GLY A 262 24.93 -2.96 -5.24
C GLY A 262 24.97 -4.02 -4.14
N SER A 263 25.18 -3.60 -2.88
CA SER A 263 25.28 -4.51 -1.73
C SER A 263 24.02 -5.35 -1.50
N PHE A 264 22.84 -4.86 -1.88
CA PHE A 264 21.58 -5.61 -1.74
C PHE A 264 21.58 -6.92 -2.56
N MET A 265 22.18 -6.87 -3.75
CA MET A 265 22.29 -8.02 -4.64
C MET A 265 23.54 -8.84 -4.37
N GLN A 266 24.64 -8.22 -3.91
CA GLN A 266 25.96 -8.86 -3.90
C GLN A 266 26.39 -9.37 -2.52
N GLU A 267 25.89 -8.77 -1.44
CA GLU A 267 26.46 -8.97 -0.09
C GLU A 267 25.45 -9.52 0.91
N MET A 268 24.24 -9.86 0.46
CA MET A 268 23.14 -10.25 1.35
C MET A 268 23.11 -11.73 1.73
N GLU A 269 23.97 -12.59 1.17
CA GLU A 269 23.98 -14.02 1.52
C GLU A 269 24.23 -14.22 3.03
N GLY A 270 23.28 -14.88 3.70
CA GLY A 270 23.30 -15.09 5.15
C GLY A 270 23.07 -13.83 6.02
N GLN A 271 22.90 -12.65 5.43
CA GLN A 271 22.75 -11.40 6.18
C GLN A 271 21.34 -11.22 6.72
N GLU A 272 21.22 -10.89 8.00
CA GLU A 272 19.92 -10.65 8.63
C GLU A 272 19.31 -9.30 8.24
N ALA A 273 20.13 -8.33 7.85
CA ALA A 273 19.71 -6.97 7.55
C ALA A 273 20.47 -6.41 6.37
N TRP A 274 19.79 -5.59 5.58
CA TRP A 274 20.46 -4.77 4.58
C TRP A 274 20.79 -3.39 5.17
N LEU A 275 22.09 -3.12 5.27
CA LEU A 275 22.64 -1.82 5.67
C LEU A 275 23.40 -1.25 4.45
N PRO A 276 22.79 -0.34 3.67
CA PRO A 276 23.39 0.16 2.44
C PRO A 276 24.70 0.88 2.70
N THR A 277 25.65 0.71 1.78
CA THR A 277 26.89 1.47 1.72
C THR A 277 26.65 2.87 1.16
N GLU A 278 27.61 3.77 1.35
CA GLU A 278 27.59 5.11 0.72
C GLU A 278 27.41 5.05 -0.82
N ARG A 279 27.90 3.98 -1.47
CA ARG A 279 27.75 3.81 -2.92
C ARG A 279 26.32 3.43 -3.31
N ASP A 280 25.62 2.68 -2.47
CA ASP A 280 24.25 2.26 -2.73
C ASP A 280 23.29 3.45 -2.77
N TYR A 281 23.53 4.49 -1.96
CA TYR A 281 22.75 5.73 -1.98
C TYR A 281 22.87 6.51 -3.30
N ALA A 282 23.90 6.26 -4.11
CA ALA A 282 23.98 6.82 -5.46
C ALA A 282 23.07 6.09 -6.46
N GLN A 283 22.55 4.91 -6.12
CA GLN A 283 21.64 4.07 -6.92
C GLN A 283 22.14 3.79 -8.36
N ALA A 284 23.46 3.83 -8.56
CA ALA A 284 24.06 3.59 -9.86
C ALA A 284 23.88 2.13 -10.27
N GLY A 285 23.15 1.88 -11.37
CA GLY A 285 22.85 0.53 -11.86
C GLY A 285 21.76 -0.20 -11.08
N PHE A 286 20.99 0.51 -10.24
CA PHE A 286 19.87 -0.09 -9.51
C PHE A 286 18.69 -0.32 -10.44
N GLY A 287 17.92 -1.39 -10.17
CA GLY A 287 16.69 -1.74 -10.85
C GLY A 287 15.50 -1.74 -9.89
N GLY A 288 14.28 -1.65 -10.44
CA GLY A 288 13.07 -1.80 -9.65
C GLY A 288 12.81 -3.26 -9.31
N HIS A 289 12.60 -3.55 -8.03
CA HIS A 289 12.34 -4.90 -7.52
C HIS A 289 11.15 -4.92 -6.59
N ALA A 290 10.32 -5.95 -6.73
CA ALA A 290 9.14 -6.14 -5.91
C ALA A 290 9.36 -7.22 -4.85
N MET A 291 8.98 -6.92 -3.62
CA MET A 291 9.12 -7.80 -2.45
C MET A 291 7.89 -7.68 -1.56
N CYS A 292 7.81 -8.49 -0.51
CA CYS A 292 6.70 -8.42 0.44
C CYS A 292 7.20 -8.07 1.84
N VAL A 293 6.70 -6.99 2.43
CA VAL A 293 6.88 -6.71 3.87
C VAL A 293 5.94 -7.62 4.63
N VAL A 294 6.51 -8.37 5.57
CA VAL A 294 5.81 -9.39 6.35
C VAL A 294 5.88 -9.10 7.85
N GLY A 295 6.52 -8.00 8.27
CA GLY A 295 6.57 -7.62 9.67
C GLY A 295 7.30 -6.31 9.91
N TYR A 296 7.25 -5.85 11.15
CA TYR A 296 7.99 -4.71 11.64
C TYR A 296 8.39 -4.92 13.10
N ASP A 297 9.46 -4.25 13.51
CA ASP A 297 9.91 -4.18 14.90
C ASP A 297 10.48 -2.78 15.14
N ASP A 298 9.80 -2.02 16.00
CA ASP A 298 10.13 -0.62 16.31
C ASP A 298 11.47 -0.46 17.05
N TYR A 299 11.99 -1.56 17.61
CA TYR A 299 13.28 -1.59 18.30
C TYR A 299 14.36 -2.34 17.52
N LYS A 300 14.07 -2.74 16.27
CA LYS A 300 15.11 -3.25 15.39
C LYS A 300 16.10 -2.12 15.13
N PHE A 301 17.40 -2.36 15.33
CA PHE A 301 18.43 -1.33 15.19
C PHE A 301 18.31 -0.18 16.23
N GLY A 302 17.97 -0.53 17.48
CA GLY A 302 17.75 0.45 18.55
C GLY A 302 16.45 1.22 18.33
N ASP A 303 16.43 2.52 18.60
CA ASP A 303 15.22 3.36 18.47
C ASP A 303 14.85 3.69 17.00
N THR A 304 15.52 3.06 16.02
CA THR A 304 15.28 3.30 14.60
C THR A 304 14.13 2.45 14.07
N GLY A 305 14.02 1.20 14.50
CA GLY A 305 13.11 0.21 13.97
C GLY A 305 13.39 -0.22 12.53
N GLY A 306 12.64 -1.22 12.06
CA GLY A 306 12.76 -1.72 10.69
C GLY A 306 11.58 -2.56 10.23
N PHE A 307 11.52 -2.79 8.92
CA PHE A 307 10.60 -3.72 8.26
C PHE A 307 11.31 -5.03 7.94
N LEU A 308 10.61 -6.15 8.13
CA LEU A 308 11.06 -7.47 7.66
C LEU A 308 10.49 -7.73 6.28
N ILE A 309 11.36 -7.93 5.29
CA ILE A 309 10.99 -8.22 3.90
C ILE A 309 11.25 -9.69 3.56
N MET A 310 10.32 -10.29 2.83
CA MET A 310 10.45 -11.57 2.15
C MET A 310 10.78 -11.33 0.68
N ASN A 311 11.84 -11.96 0.20
CA ASN A 311 12.33 -11.85 -1.18
C ASN A 311 12.08 -13.15 -1.96
N SER A 312 12.34 -13.11 -3.28
CA SER A 312 12.14 -14.21 -4.23
C SER A 312 13.43 -14.65 -4.91
N TRP A 313 14.55 -14.60 -4.18
CA TRP A 313 15.88 -14.97 -4.66
C TRP A 313 16.45 -16.23 -3.97
N GLY A 314 15.56 -17.05 -3.41
CA GLY A 314 15.90 -18.28 -2.70
C GLY A 314 16.24 -18.06 -1.23
N PRO A 315 16.41 -19.16 -0.48
CA PRO A 315 16.61 -19.11 0.97
C PRO A 315 18.01 -18.62 1.38
N GLU A 316 18.99 -18.71 0.49
CA GLU A 316 20.37 -18.27 0.77
C GLU A 316 20.52 -16.74 0.76
N TRP A 317 19.67 -16.04 0.02
CA TRP A 317 19.65 -14.57 0.06
C TRP A 317 19.08 -14.10 1.41
N GLY A 318 19.75 -13.13 2.02
CA GLY A 318 19.42 -12.69 3.36
C GLY A 318 19.56 -13.82 4.38
N ARG A 319 18.75 -13.77 5.42
CA ARG A 319 18.58 -14.88 6.36
C ARG A 319 17.31 -15.63 5.98
N ASN A 320 17.47 -16.80 5.36
CA ASN A 320 16.35 -17.67 4.99
C ASN A 320 15.37 -17.02 3.99
N GLY A 321 15.91 -16.26 3.03
CA GLY A 321 15.14 -15.53 2.01
C GLY A 321 14.47 -14.24 2.52
N MET A 322 14.87 -13.77 3.70
CA MET A 322 14.33 -12.57 4.34
C MET A 322 15.44 -11.66 4.85
N ALA A 323 15.14 -10.37 4.97
CA ALA A 323 16.07 -9.41 5.57
C ALA A 323 15.30 -8.27 6.26
N TRP A 324 15.94 -7.67 7.26
CA TRP A 324 15.47 -6.43 7.86
C TRP A 324 15.98 -5.21 7.08
N VAL A 325 15.12 -4.23 6.91
CA VAL A 325 15.44 -2.92 6.31
C VAL A 325 15.08 -1.83 7.33
N PRO A 326 16.03 -1.01 7.80
CA PRO A 326 15.74 0.10 8.72
C PRO A 326 14.72 1.08 8.12
N TYR A 327 13.84 1.69 8.93
CA TYR A 327 12.82 2.62 8.39
C TYR A 327 13.39 3.77 7.54
N PRO A 328 14.50 4.45 7.92
CA PRO A 328 15.08 5.49 7.09
C PRO A 328 15.63 4.98 5.75
N VAL A 329 16.10 3.73 5.72
CA VAL A 329 16.55 3.08 4.49
C VAL A 329 15.33 2.78 3.61
N PHE A 330 14.27 2.22 4.19
CA PHE A 330 13.04 1.95 3.45
C PHE A 330 12.43 3.24 2.86
N ASP A 331 12.37 4.34 3.62
CA ASP A 331 11.87 5.64 3.15
C ASP A 331 12.67 6.18 1.95
N HIS A 332 13.98 5.91 1.89
CA HIS A 332 14.83 6.36 0.80
C HIS A 332 14.69 5.51 -0.49
N PHE A 333 14.71 4.18 -0.34
CA PHE A 333 14.76 3.25 -1.48
C PHE A 333 13.38 2.77 -1.93
N GLY A 334 12.37 2.82 -1.06
CA GLY A 334 10.97 2.49 -1.35
C GLY A 334 10.35 3.46 -2.35
N LYS A 335 9.54 2.92 -3.26
CA LYS A 335 8.84 3.67 -4.33
C LYS A 335 7.34 3.44 -4.31
N GLU A 336 6.90 2.21 -4.06
CA GLU A 336 5.50 1.84 -4.07
C GLU A 336 5.20 0.92 -2.88
N ALA A 337 3.99 1.02 -2.32
CA ALA A 337 3.51 0.12 -1.28
C ALA A 337 2.02 -0.16 -1.46
N TYR A 338 1.66 -1.44 -1.48
CA TYR A 338 0.31 -1.93 -1.66
C TYR A 338 -0.04 -2.94 -0.55
N ALA A 339 -1.02 -2.62 0.27
CA ALA A 339 -1.60 -3.57 1.21
C ALA A 339 -2.59 -4.49 0.48
N VAL A 340 -2.51 -5.79 0.72
CA VAL A 340 -3.55 -6.75 0.32
C VAL A 340 -4.44 -7.02 1.51
N TYR A 341 -5.75 -6.86 1.37
CA TYR A 341 -6.64 -6.98 2.52
C TYR A 341 -6.60 -8.35 3.18
N PRO A 342 -6.64 -8.41 4.52
CA PRO A 342 -6.84 -9.67 5.22
C PRO A 342 -8.11 -10.34 4.69
N GLN A 343 -8.09 -11.67 4.56
CA GLN A 343 -9.31 -12.41 4.25
C GLN A 343 -9.95 -12.89 5.54
N GLY A 344 -11.25 -12.61 5.66
CA GLY A 344 -12.14 -13.27 6.61
C GLY A 344 -12.54 -14.65 6.10
N GLU A 345 -13.78 -15.07 6.36
CA GLU A 345 -14.35 -16.37 5.94
C GLU A 345 -14.48 -16.53 4.40
N GLY A 346 -14.08 -15.53 3.64
CA GLY A 346 -14.04 -15.54 2.17
C GLY A 346 -14.17 -14.12 1.60
N VAL A 347 -13.91 -13.99 0.29
CA VAL A 347 -14.00 -12.70 -0.42
C VAL A 347 -15.44 -12.17 -0.49
N ASP A 348 -16.39 -13.06 -0.76
CA ASP A 348 -17.81 -12.70 -0.97
C ASP A 348 -18.66 -12.84 0.30
N VAL A 349 -18.04 -13.15 1.45
CA VAL A 349 -18.74 -13.24 2.74
C VAL A 349 -18.93 -11.83 3.30
N LYS A 350 -20.19 -11.46 3.52
CA LYS A 350 -20.57 -10.19 4.16
C LYS A 350 -20.43 -10.30 5.69
N PRO A 351 -20.07 -9.21 6.38
CA PRO A 351 -20.20 -9.11 7.83
C PRO A 351 -21.60 -9.53 8.29
N SER A 352 -21.68 -10.29 9.37
CA SER A 352 -22.94 -10.74 10.00
C SER A 352 -23.54 -9.71 10.97
N SER A 353 -22.76 -8.70 11.34
CA SER A 353 -23.17 -7.61 12.22
C SER A 353 -22.49 -6.31 11.82
N PHE A 354 -23.10 -5.21 12.21
CA PHE A 354 -22.48 -3.90 12.24
C PHE A 354 -22.01 -3.63 13.67
N ASP A 355 -20.77 -3.19 13.81
CA ASP A 355 -20.27 -2.62 15.04
C ASP A 355 -19.39 -1.41 14.70
N VAL A 356 -20.01 -0.24 14.75
CA VAL A 356 -19.42 1.02 14.31
C VAL A 356 -19.70 2.12 15.31
N ARG A 357 -18.76 3.06 15.45
CA ARG A 357 -18.90 4.26 16.28
C ARG A 357 -18.68 5.51 15.46
N PHE A 358 -19.37 6.58 15.81
CA PHE A 358 -19.36 7.85 15.10
C PHE A 358 -19.17 9.02 16.05
N GLY A 359 -18.51 10.07 15.61
CA GLY A 359 -18.36 11.27 16.42
C GLY A 359 -17.84 12.46 15.63
N PHE A 360 -17.62 13.55 16.35
CA PHE A 360 -16.88 14.70 15.84
C PHE A 360 -15.62 14.89 16.65
N VAL A 361 -14.54 15.28 16.00
CA VAL A 361 -13.29 15.67 16.66
C VAL A 361 -12.96 17.10 16.28
N ASN A 362 -12.79 17.96 17.28
CA ASN A 362 -12.38 19.34 17.09
C ASN A 362 -10.89 19.38 16.70
N ASN A 363 -10.57 20.13 15.65
CA ASN A 363 -9.20 20.18 15.15
C ASN A 363 -8.23 20.92 16.07
N ALA A 364 -8.72 21.85 16.88
CA ALA A 364 -7.88 22.73 17.71
C ALA A 364 -7.29 21.99 18.92
N ASP A 365 -8.12 21.22 19.62
CA ASP A 365 -7.76 20.50 20.85
C ASP A 365 -7.70 18.97 20.69
N LYS A 366 -8.12 18.46 19.52
CA LYS A 366 -8.23 17.02 19.19
C LYS A 366 -9.23 16.27 20.09
N ALA A 367 -10.07 16.99 20.82
CA ALA A 367 -11.09 16.40 21.69
C ALA A 367 -12.35 16.06 20.89
N ASN A 368 -13.08 15.03 21.36
CA ASN A 368 -14.38 14.71 20.82
C ASN A 368 -15.40 15.82 21.18
N ILE A 369 -16.23 16.23 20.23
CA ILE A 369 -17.35 17.15 20.48
C ILE A 369 -18.54 16.30 20.97
N PRO A 370 -19.04 16.49 22.21
CA PRO A 370 -20.03 15.59 22.78
C PRO A 370 -21.36 15.63 22.04
N LEU A 371 -21.97 14.45 21.87
CA LEU A 371 -23.25 14.24 21.20
C LEU A 371 -24.28 13.63 22.17
N ARG A 372 -25.57 13.92 21.94
CA ARG A 372 -26.72 13.32 22.63
C ARG A 372 -27.73 12.79 21.62
N SER A 373 -28.44 11.71 21.93
CA SER A 373 -29.55 11.25 21.09
C SER A 373 -30.70 12.26 21.12
N THR A 374 -31.31 12.50 19.96
CA THR A 374 -32.58 13.21 19.82
C THR A 374 -33.74 12.25 19.51
N GLY A 375 -33.45 10.96 19.38
CA GLY A 375 -34.39 9.89 19.05
C GLY A 375 -34.00 9.12 17.80
N GLY A 376 -34.26 7.81 17.80
CA GLY A 376 -33.95 6.94 16.67
C GLY A 376 -32.45 6.94 16.34
N ASN A 377 -32.12 7.27 15.09
CA ASN A 377 -30.75 7.35 14.57
C ASN A 377 -30.23 8.79 14.44
N VAL A 378 -30.84 9.77 15.13
CA VAL A 378 -30.46 11.18 15.08
C VAL A 378 -29.76 11.59 16.37
N PHE A 379 -28.63 12.27 16.23
CA PHE A 379 -27.78 12.73 17.32
C PHE A 379 -27.38 14.18 17.12
N ARG A 380 -27.23 14.92 18.21
CA ARG A 380 -26.97 16.35 18.19
C ARG A 380 -25.89 16.75 19.17
N THR A 381 -25.13 17.79 18.86
CA THR A 381 -24.18 18.37 19.83
C THR A 381 -24.84 18.71 21.17
N VAL A 382 -24.14 18.41 22.26
CA VAL A 382 -24.62 18.73 23.61
C VAL A 382 -24.67 20.25 23.83
N SER A 383 -23.77 21.01 23.20
CA SER A 383 -23.74 22.46 23.25
C SER A 383 -23.38 23.03 21.87
N PRO A 384 -23.90 24.22 21.50
CA PRO A 384 -23.53 24.86 20.25
C PRO A 384 -22.04 25.19 20.19
N ILE A 385 -21.41 24.87 19.06
CA ILE A 385 -20.01 25.22 18.79
C ILE A 385 -19.91 26.61 18.15
N ALA A 386 -18.72 27.21 18.12
CA ALA A 386 -18.52 28.49 17.45
C ALA A 386 -18.58 28.32 15.92
N LYS A 387 -19.20 29.27 15.22
CA LYS A 387 -19.03 29.37 13.76
C LYS A 387 -17.55 29.51 13.39
N GLY A 388 -17.13 28.85 12.31
CA GLY A 388 -15.73 28.72 11.89
C GLY A 388 -14.94 27.63 12.62
N THR A 389 -15.57 26.89 13.54
CA THR A 389 -14.91 25.72 14.16
C THR A 389 -14.63 24.67 13.08
N ARG A 390 -13.37 24.23 13.04
CA ARG A 390 -12.91 23.17 12.14
C ARG A 390 -12.90 21.83 12.88
N PHE A 391 -13.42 20.79 12.24
CA PHE A 391 -13.59 19.47 12.84
C PHE A 391 -13.45 18.35 11.79
N LYS A 392 -13.41 17.11 12.28
CA LYS A 392 -13.44 15.88 11.49
C LYS A 392 -14.63 15.02 11.91
N VAL A 393 -15.18 14.23 10.99
CA VAL A 393 -16.07 13.12 11.34
C VAL A 393 -15.21 11.94 11.74
N GLU A 394 -15.39 11.48 12.97
CA GLU A 394 -14.74 10.27 13.47
C GLU A 394 -15.61 9.06 13.17
N VAL A 395 -15.04 8.02 12.57
CA VAL A 395 -15.69 6.71 12.41
C VAL A 395 -14.76 5.62 12.89
N THR A 396 -15.23 4.80 13.81
CA THR A 396 -14.53 3.58 14.25
C THR A 396 -15.29 2.37 13.75
N ASN A 397 -14.64 1.50 12.97
CA ASN A 397 -15.22 0.24 12.54
C ASN A 397 -14.54 -0.93 13.25
N ASN A 398 -15.32 -1.80 13.89
CA ASN A 398 -14.83 -3.03 14.51
C ASN A 398 -15.02 -4.25 13.59
N THR A 399 -15.77 -4.07 12.51
CA THR A 399 -15.92 -5.01 11.40
C THR A 399 -15.59 -4.28 10.11
N GLU A 400 -15.11 -5.00 9.09
CA GLU A 400 -14.97 -4.40 7.76
C GLU A 400 -16.31 -3.86 7.26
N CYS A 401 -16.29 -2.74 6.54
CA CYS A 401 -17.50 -2.10 6.04
C CYS A 401 -17.19 -1.13 4.89
N TYR A 402 -18.21 -0.47 4.36
CA TYR A 402 -18.09 0.64 3.41
C TYR A 402 -18.74 1.88 4.02
N THR A 403 -17.99 2.97 4.17
CA THR A 403 -18.46 4.19 4.84
C THR A 403 -18.70 5.30 3.82
N TYR A 404 -19.82 5.99 3.95
CA TYR A 404 -20.22 7.11 3.10
C TYR A 404 -20.69 8.27 3.97
N LEU A 405 -20.33 9.50 3.59
CA LEU A 405 -20.77 10.71 4.27
C LEU A 405 -21.60 11.57 3.31
N PHE A 406 -22.73 12.05 3.79
CA PHE A 406 -23.60 12.97 3.05
C PHE A 406 -23.90 14.20 3.91
N GLY A 407 -23.89 15.39 3.30
CA GLY A 407 -24.33 16.62 3.93
C GLY A 407 -25.72 17.04 3.44
N GLU A 408 -26.41 17.85 4.22
CA GLU A 408 -27.64 18.53 3.84
C GLU A 408 -27.42 20.05 3.80
N GLU A 409 -27.87 20.69 2.72
CA GLU A 409 -27.88 22.14 2.54
C GLU A 409 -29.06 22.77 3.28
N THR A 410 -29.02 24.10 3.47
CA THR A 410 -30.13 24.83 4.12
C THR A 410 -31.43 24.80 3.33
N ASP A 411 -31.38 24.49 2.04
CA ASP A 411 -32.56 24.28 1.19
C ASP A 411 -33.08 22.83 1.19
N GLY A 412 -32.44 21.94 1.96
CA GLY A 412 -32.76 20.51 2.06
C GLY A 412 -32.18 19.64 0.93
N SER A 413 -31.42 20.20 -0.01
CA SER A 413 -30.68 19.41 -0.99
C SER A 413 -29.49 18.69 -0.34
N THR A 414 -29.12 17.52 -0.87
CA THR A 414 -28.01 16.71 -0.30
C THR A 414 -26.78 16.71 -1.20
N TYR A 415 -25.61 16.47 -0.62
CA TYR A 415 -24.35 16.35 -1.33
C TYR A 415 -23.43 15.31 -0.68
N VAL A 416 -22.46 14.81 -1.44
CA VAL A 416 -21.49 13.82 -0.96
C VAL A 416 -20.36 14.53 -0.24
N LEU A 417 -20.09 14.13 1.00
CA LEU A 417 -18.91 14.51 1.79
C LEU A 417 -17.82 13.44 1.72
N PHE A 418 -18.18 12.16 1.56
CA PHE A 418 -17.23 11.08 1.37
C PHE A 418 -17.87 9.91 0.63
N PRO A 419 -17.21 9.33 -0.40
CA PRO A 419 -15.93 9.74 -1.00
C PRO A 419 -15.94 11.13 -1.66
N TYR A 420 -14.88 11.92 -1.43
CA TYR A 420 -14.76 13.29 -1.95
C TYR A 420 -13.94 13.40 -3.25
N THR A 421 -13.30 12.31 -3.69
CA THR A 421 -12.73 12.18 -5.05
C THR A 421 -12.99 10.77 -5.58
N GLU A 422 -12.89 10.57 -6.89
CA GLU A 422 -12.96 9.23 -7.50
C GLU A 422 -11.86 8.27 -7.04
N LYS A 423 -10.73 8.79 -6.55
CA LYS A 423 -9.63 7.97 -6.01
C LYS A 423 -9.87 7.48 -4.57
N HIS A 424 -10.82 8.05 -3.83
CA HIS A 424 -11.03 7.69 -2.43
C HIS A 424 -12.00 6.52 -2.35
N SER A 425 -11.54 5.40 -1.82
CA SER A 425 -12.37 4.22 -1.63
C SER A 425 -13.22 4.36 -0.37
N PRO A 426 -14.51 4.01 -0.41
CA PRO A 426 -15.35 3.95 0.79
C PRO A 426 -15.03 2.74 1.68
N TYR A 427 -14.26 1.76 1.20
CA TYR A 427 -14.05 0.51 1.93
C TYR A 427 -13.15 0.70 3.15
N CYS A 428 -13.55 0.14 4.29
CA CYS A 428 -12.84 0.19 5.57
C CYS A 428 -12.40 -1.23 5.93
N GLY A 429 -11.40 -1.78 5.21
CA GLY A 429 -11.01 -3.19 5.31
C GLY A 429 -10.26 -3.59 6.59
N ILE A 430 -9.49 -2.67 7.17
CA ILE A 430 -8.89 -2.85 8.50
C ILE A 430 -9.75 -2.17 9.56
N THR A 431 -9.76 -2.72 10.77
CA THR A 431 -10.53 -2.18 11.89
C THR A 431 -9.77 -1.07 12.61
N GLY A 432 -10.51 -0.11 13.16
CA GLY A 432 -9.95 1.01 13.90
C GLY A 432 -10.68 2.32 13.63
N THR A 433 -10.15 3.40 14.20
CA THR A 433 -10.70 4.74 14.11
C THR A 433 -10.08 5.51 12.94
N ARG A 434 -10.93 6.18 12.16
CA ARG A 434 -10.59 7.07 11.04
C ARG A 434 -11.18 8.45 11.26
N LEU A 435 -10.55 9.45 10.67
CA LEU A 435 -11.01 10.84 10.66
C LEU A 435 -11.25 11.27 9.21
N PHE A 436 -12.47 11.72 8.92
CA PHE A 436 -12.90 12.13 7.59
C PHE A 436 -13.13 13.65 7.54
N PRO A 437 -12.71 14.34 6.47
CA PRO A 437 -11.74 13.90 5.46
C PRO A 437 -10.34 13.71 6.05
N SER A 438 -9.48 12.89 5.43
CA SER A 438 -8.11 12.72 5.93
C SER A 438 -7.21 13.92 5.63
N ASP A 439 -7.33 14.52 4.44
CA ASP A 439 -6.47 15.60 3.92
C ASP A 439 -7.11 17.01 3.98
N HIS A 440 -8.38 17.09 4.38
CA HIS A 440 -9.14 18.34 4.55
C HIS A 440 -9.94 18.34 5.84
N SER A 441 -10.30 19.50 6.33
CA SER A 441 -11.15 19.69 7.51
C SER A 441 -12.55 20.11 7.10
N LEU A 442 -13.54 19.64 7.84
CA LEU A 442 -14.89 20.21 7.78
C LEU A 442 -14.91 21.49 8.61
N GLU A 443 -15.60 22.52 8.14
CA GLU A 443 -15.79 23.78 8.85
C GLU A 443 -17.28 24.07 9.04
N ALA A 444 -17.66 24.38 10.28
CA ALA A 444 -19.01 24.83 10.62
C ALA A 444 -19.20 26.26 10.12
N ASP A 445 -19.92 26.45 9.02
CA ASP A 445 -19.90 27.74 8.32
C ASP A 445 -20.72 28.84 9.04
N ALA A 446 -20.76 30.04 8.44
CA ALA A 446 -21.50 31.16 9.01
C ALA A 446 -23.04 31.10 8.82
N VAL A 447 -23.56 30.20 7.98
CA VAL A 447 -24.94 30.14 7.51
C VAL A 447 -25.78 29.23 8.41
N GLY A 448 -26.97 29.69 8.82
CA GLY A 448 -27.85 28.91 9.68
C GLY A 448 -27.33 28.75 11.12
N SER A 449 -27.97 27.86 11.87
CA SER A 449 -27.66 27.54 13.28
C SER A 449 -27.44 26.05 13.54
N VAL A 450 -27.64 25.20 12.53
CA VAL A 450 -27.43 23.74 12.60
C VAL A 450 -26.90 23.27 11.26
N ASP A 451 -25.80 22.52 11.27
CA ASP A 451 -25.31 21.77 10.12
C ASP A 451 -25.69 20.30 10.28
N VAL A 452 -26.17 19.66 9.21
CA VAL A 452 -26.68 18.28 9.26
C VAL A 452 -25.87 17.40 8.30
N MET A 453 -25.44 16.24 8.79
CA MET A 453 -24.76 15.24 7.98
C MET A 453 -25.19 13.84 8.37
N ALA A 454 -25.01 12.89 7.45
CA ALA A 454 -25.25 11.48 7.69
C ALA A 454 -23.98 10.67 7.50
N VAL A 455 -23.77 9.71 8.39
CA VAL A 455 -22.82 8.61 8.19
C VAL A 455 -23.63 7.38 7.83
N VAL A 456 -23.40 6.86 6.62
CA VAL A 456 -24.06 5.67 6.11
C VAL A 456 -23.01 4.58 5.93
N VAL A 457 -23.21 3.45 6.60
CA VAL A 457 -22.30 2.32 6.57
C VAL A 457 -22.99 1.14 5.91
N TYR A 458 -22.33 0.55 4.91
CA TYR A 458 -22.80 -0.64 4.20
C TYR A 458 -21.90 -1.85 4.44
N ASN A 459 -22.46 -3.04 4.27
CA ASN A 459 -21.72 -4.31 4.25
C ASN A 459 -21.24 -4.73 2.84
N GLN A 460 -21.48 -3.88 1.83
CA GLN A 460 -21.12 -4.09 0.44
C GLN A 460 -20.94 -2.73 -0.26
N PRO A 461 -20.18 -2.64 -1.38
CA PRO A 461 -20.04 -1.39 -2.10
C PRO A 461 -21.36 -0.97 -2.76
N ILE A 462 -21.63 0.33 -2.80
CA ILE A 462 -22.77 0.94 -3.50
C ILE A 462 -22.34 2.09 -4.42
N ASP A 463 -23.20 2.43 -5.38
CA ASP A 463 -23.10 3.68 -6.13
C ASP A 463 -23.62 4.84 -5.27
N TYR A 464 -22.70 5.50 -4.59
CA TYR A 464 -22.99 6.61 -3.68
C TYR A 464 -23.50 7.87 -4.41
N ARG A 465 -23.23 8.03 -5.72
CA ARG A 465 -23.75 9.14 -6.51
C ARG A 465 -25.22 8.92 -6.79
N LYS A 466 -25.60 7.71 -7.20
CA LYS A 466 -26.99 7.32 -7.35
C LYS A 466 -27.78 7.45 -6.06
N LEU A 467 -27.21 7.03 -4.92
CA LEU A 467 -27.83 7.23 -3.61
C LEU A 467 -28.06 8.72 -3.32
N ASN A 468 -27.06 9.58 -3.55
CA ASN A 468 -27.21 11.02 -3.38
C ASN A 468 -28.30 11.61 -4.29
N ASP A 469 -28.40 11.16 -5.54
CA ASP A 469 -29.45 11.63 -6.46
C ASP A 469 -30.85 11.20 -6.00
N GLN A 470 -30.99 10.01 -5.41
CA GLN A 470 -32.24 9.57 -4.79
C GLN A 470 -32.59 10.40 -3.55
N LEU A 471 -31.61 10.73 -2.70
CA LEU A 471 -31.80 11.60 -1.53
C LEU A 471 -32.21 13.03 -1.92
N LYS A 472 -31.66 13.56 -3.02
CA LYS A 472 -32.07 14.84 -3.61
C LYS A 472 -33.50 14.81 -4.14
N ALA A 473 -33.91 13.69 -4.75
CA ALA A 473 -35.25 13.53 -5.33
C ALA A 473 -36.35 13.29 -4.28
N SER A 474 -35.98 12.84 -3.07
CA SER A 474 -36.91 12.61 -1.96
C SER A 474 -37.64 13.89 -1.54
N THR A 475 -38.96 13.78 -1.33
CA THR A 475 -39.81 14.87 -0.84
C THR A 475 -39.91 14.94 0.67
N ALA A 476 -39.33 13.97 1.38
CA ALA A 476 -39.26 13.95 2.83
C ALA A 476 -38.49 15.16 3.39
N GLN A 477 -38.92 15.65 4.56
CA GLN A 477 -38.29 16.79 5.22
C GLN A 477 -37.15 16.34 6.15
N GLY A 478 -35.94 16.85 5.88
CA GLY A 478 -34.74 16.58 6.66
C GLY A 478 -34.03 15.27 6.28
N LEU A 479 -32.72 15.23 6.48
CA LEU A 479 -31.86 14.12 6.04
C LEU A 479 -32.26 12.76 6.63
N ALA A 480 -32.70 12.71 7.89
CA ALA A 480 -33.13 11.46 8.53
C ALA A 480 -34.36 10.84 7.84
N ALA A 481 -35.35 11.66 7.49
CA ALA A 481 -36.56 11.20 6.81
C ALA A 481 -36.28 10.81 5.36
N LYS A 482 -35.41 11.56 4.65
CA LYS A 482 -34.93 11.21 3.31
C LYS A 482 -34.23 9.85 3.30
N LEU A 483 -33.34 9.60 4.26
CA LEU A 483 -32.66 8.30 4.41
C LEU A 483 -33.66 7.17 4.66
N GLN A 484 -34.66 7.39 5.51
CA GLN A 484 -35.68 6.38 5.78
C GLN A 484 -36.54 6.08 4.54
N GLU A 485 -36.89 7.09 3.75
CA GLU A 485 -37.65 6.94 2.50
C GLU A 485 -36.87 6.17 1.43
N VAL A 486 -35.59 6.51 1.25
CA VAL A 486 -34.74 5.95 0.19
C VAL A 486 -34.18 4.58 0.57
N LEU A 487 -33.71 4.42 1.82
CA LEU A 487 -32.99 3.23 2.29
C LEU A 487 -33.83 2.32 3.18
N GLY A 488 -35.12 2.59 3.41
CA GLY A 488 -35.91 1.90 4.42
C GLY A 488 -35.89 0.36 4.36
N ASN A 489 -35.70 -0.23 3.17
CA ASN A 489 -35.56 -1.68 2.97
C ASN A 489 -34.11 -2.19 3.04
N GLU A 490 -33.13 -1.30 3.05
CA GLU A 490 -31.70 -1.61 3.16
C GLU A 490 -31.17 -1.39 4.59
N LEU A 491 -31.82 -0.54 5.38
CA LEU A 491 -31.48 -0.28 6.77
C LEU A 491 -31.76 -1.50 7.65
N SER A 492 -30.75 -1.93 8.38
CA SER A 492 -30.78 -3.09 9.29
C SER A 492 -31.77 -2.87 10.42
N THR A 493 -32.43 -3.94 10.84
CA THR A 493 -33.41 -3.88 11.93
C THR A 493 -32.75 -4.28 13.26
N GLY A 494 -33.22 -3.72 14.37
CA GLY A 494 -32.67 -4.06 15.69
C GLY A 494 -31.27 -3.49 15.97
N VAL A 495 -30.84 -2.46 15.24
CA VAL A 495 -29.63 -1.70 15.57
C VAL A 495 -29.85 -0.96 16.89
N ARG A 496 -28.95 -1.19 17.84
CA ARG A 496 -28.92 -0.47 19.11
C ARG A 496 -27.96 0.71 18.99
N PHE A 497 -28.46 1.89 19.33
CA PHE A 497 -27.65 3.08 19.46
C PHE A 497 -27.25 3.34 20.92
N THR A 498 -26.05 3.86 21.14
CA THR A 498 -25.53 4.22 22.46
C THR A 498 -24.91 5.61 22.43
N ASP A 499 -25.20 6.41 23.46
CA ASP A 499 -24.71 7.78 23.61
C ASP A 499 -23.40 7.82 24.41
N GLY A 500 -22.60 8.87 24.19
CA GLY A 500 -21.32 9.12 24.86
C GLY A 500 -20.52 10.19 24.13
N GLU A 501 -19.20 10.22 24.35
CA GLU A 501 -18.29 11.08 23.56
C GLU A 501 -18.30 10.72 22.07
N THR A 502 -18.60 9.46 21.77
CA THR A 502 -18.91 8.93 20.43
C THR A 502 -20.19 8.12 20.50
N ILE A 503 -20.94 8.08 19.41
CA ILE A 503 -22.17 7.32 19.26
C ILE A 503 -21.87 5.92 18.75
N GLY A 504 -22.26 4.88 19.47
CA GLY A 504 -22.15 3.49 18.98
C GLY A 504 -23.42 3.06 18.26
N ALA A 505 -23.29 2.37 17.12
CA ALA A 505 -24.36 1.67 16.43
C ALA A 505 -23.96 0.20 16.25
N THR A 506 -24.61 -0.68 17.00
CA THR A 506 -24.31 -2.11 17.03
C THR A 506 -25.58 -2.90 16.77
N GLY A 507 -25.55 -3.86 15.84
CA GLY A 507 -26.73 -4.65 15.47
C GLY A 507 -26.44 -5.72 14.43
N PRO A 508 -27.42 -6.58 14.11
CA PRO A 508 -27.27 -7.55 13.04
C PRO A 508 -27.11 -6.85 11.70
N ALA A 509 -26.39 -7.47 10.78
CA ALA A 509 -26.38 -7.09 9.37
C ALA A 509 -27.41 -7.93 8.60
N ASP A 510 -28.64 -7.95 9.13
CA ASP A 510 -29.79 -8.62 8.50
C ASP A 510 -30.20 -7.95 7.18
N ARG A 511 -29.81 -6.68 7.02
CA ARG A 511 -29.88 -5.92 5.78
C ARG A 511 -28.51 -5.34 5.42
N ASN A 512 -28.47 -4.44 4.45
CA ASN A 512 -27.22 -4.01 3.82
C ASN A 512 -26.58 -2.79 4.50
N ALA A 513 -27.31 -2.02 5.31
CA ALA A 513 -26.85 -0.73 5.80
C ALA A 513 -27.23 -0.39 7.25
N VAL A 514 -26.49 0.55 7.83
CA VAL A 514 -26.82 1.33 9.03
C VAL A 514 -26.56 2.79 8.72
N ALA A 515 -27.44 3.70 9.17
CA ALA A 515 -27.27 5.12 8.98
C ALA A 515 -27.49 5.88 10.29
N VAL A 516 -26.64 6.87 10.57
CA VAL A 516 -26.82 7.85 11.64
C VAL A 516 -26.85 9.26 11.05
N VAL A 517 -27.64 10.14 11.64
CA VAL A 517 -27.67 11.57 11.32
C VAL A 517 -27.08 12.34 12.48
N LEU A 518 -26.13 13.21 12.18
CA LEU A 518 -25.39 14.03 13.12
C LEU A 518 -25.73 15.51 12.88
N GLU A 519 -26.24 16.17 13.90
CA GLU A 519 -26.64 17.58 13.90
C GLU A 519 -25.65 18.40 14.73
N LEU A 520 -25.01 19.38 14.09
CA LEU A 520 -24.02 20.24 14.67
C LEU A 520 -24.63 21.62 14.94
N GLU A 521 -25.10 21.88 16.17
CA GLU A 521 -25.59 23.21 16.54
C GLU A 521 -24.41 24.20 16.61
N LYS A 522 -24.63 25.42 16.11
CA LYS A 522 -23.60 26.48 16.06
C LYS A 522 -24.14 27.85 16.46
N ARG A 523 -23.29 28.64 17.10
CA ARG A 523 -23.58 30.00 17.58
C ARG A 523 -22.52 31.02 17.18
#